data_AF-A0A1V6QPL2-F1
#
_entry.id   AF-A0A1V6QPL2-F1
#
_cell.length_a   1.000
_cell.length_b   1.000
_cell.length_c   1.000
_cell.angle_alpha   90.00
_cell.angle_beta   90.00
_cell.angle_gamma   90.00
#
_symmetry.space_group_name_H-M   'P 1'
#
loop_
_entity.id
_entity.type
_entity.pdbx_description
1 polymer ?
#
loop_
_entity_poly.entity_id
_entity_poly.type
_entity_poly.pdbx_seq_one_letter_code
_entity_poly.pdbx_strand_id
1 'polypeptide(L)'
;MGYASKVPYPQDLWERVKAARHLKSQRDVSPENPVSYVFLVIYDCWNGDEFGGGEAVSGVYGSLEKANKAALDLFAEKHPECFEIDEEMSNWYHKHTENIIENEGEEDTVAWDVNKNGEVLVEAKGSEEFGEHYGVRVEAKKLQ
;
A
#
# COMPACT_ATOMS: atom_id res chain seq x y z
N MET A 1 11.31 -23.41 -19.19
CA MET A 1 11.37 -22.15 -19.96
C MET A 1 10.18 -21.34 -19.51
N GLY A 2 10.25 -20.09 -19.05
CA GLY A 2 11.34 -19.33 -18.45
C GLY A 2 10.90 -18.88 -17.05
N TYR A 3 11.80 -18.28 -16.27
CA TYR A 3 11.37 -17.58 -15.06
C TYR A 3 10.56 -16.36 -15.51
N ALA A 4 9.25 -16.34 -15.25
CA ALA A 4 8.47 -15.11 -15.37
C ALA A 4 9.22 -14.04 -14.56
N SER A 5 9.69 -13.01 -15.24
CA SER A 5 10.46 -11.95 -14.58
C SER A 5 9.46 -11.14 -13.78
N LYS A 6 9.46 -11.28 -12.44
CA LYS A 6 8.61 -10.46 -11.58
C LYS A 6 8.88 -8.99 -11.89
N VAL A 7 7.85 -8.27 -12.32
CA VAL A 7 7.98 -6.84 -12.64
C VAL A 7 8.23 -6.09 -11.32
N PRO A 8 9.15 -5.11 -11.26
CA PRO A 8 9.32 -4.31 -10.05
C PRO A 8 8.14 -3.34 -9.85
N TYR A 9 7.91 -2.88 -8.62
CA TYR A 9 7.02 -1.75 -8.35
C TYR A 9 7.34 -0.52 -9.22
N PRO A 10 6.33 0.34 -9.50
CA PRO A 10 6.55 1.61 -10.17
C PRO A 10 7.67 2.42 -9.51
N GLN A 11 8.57 2.99 -10.32
CA GLN A 11 9.70 3.76 -9.79
C GLN A 11 9.25 4.98 -8.96
N ASP A 12 8.19 5.67 -9.38
CA ASP A 12 7.64 6.83 -8.67
C ASP A 12 7.15 6.45 -7.25
N LEU A 13 6.51 5.28 -7.09
CA LEU A 13 6.13 4.76 -5.78
C LEU A 13 7.36 4.60 -4.86
N TRP A 14 8.43 3.99 -5.38
CA TRP A 14 9.67 3.81 -4.61
C TRP A 14 10.34 5.11 -4.22
N GLU A 15 10.37 6.08 -5.13
CA GLU A 15 10.95 7.40 -4.86
C GLU A 15 10.15 8.14 -3.78
N ARG A 16 8.82 8.08 -3.84
CA ARG A 16 7.94 8.69 -2.83
C ARG A 16 8.06 8.01 -1.48
N VAL A 17 8.13 6.68 -1.42
CA VAL A 17 8.34 5.94 -0.17
C VAL A 17 9.70 6.28 0.47
N LYS A 18 10.76 6.43 -0.33
CA LYS A 18 12.09 6.83 0.17
C LYS A 18 12.10 8.29 0.66
N ALA A 19 11.39 9.18 -0.03
CA ALA A 19 11.25 10.58 0.35
C ALA A 19 10.27 10.81 1.51
N ALA A 20 9.39 9.84 1.80
CA ALA A 20 8.33 9.95 2.78
C ALA A 20 8.84 10.26 4.20
N ARG A 21 8.23 11.27 4.84
CA ARG A 21 8.52 11.64 6.23
C ARG A 21 7.20 11.94 6.94
N HIS A 22 7.03 11.37 8.13
CA HIS A 22 5.86 11.64 8.96
C HIS A 22 6.06 12.95 9.72
N LEU A 23 5.67 14.06 9.09
CA LEU A 23 5.88 15.42 9.61
C LEU A 23 5.29 15.62 11.02
N LYS A 24 4.14 14.99 11.32
CA LYS A 24 3.51 15.10 12.64
C LYS A 24 4.35 14.49 13.75
N SER A 25 4.91 13.29 13.53
CA SER A 25 5.80 12.67 14.54
C SER A 25 7.12 13.42 14.67
N GLN A 26 7.55 14.19 13.68
CA GLN A 26 8.72 15.06 13.82
C GLN A 26 8.38 16.34 14.61
N ARG A 27 7.20 16.92 14.40
CA ARG A 27 6.78 18.17 15.06
C ARG A 27 6.34 17.97 16.51
N ASP A 28 5.68 16.85 16.80
CA ASP A 28 5.13 16.56 18.14
C ASP A 28 6.18 16.03 19.12
N VAL A 29 7.39 15.71 18.64
CA VAL A 29 8.51 15.34 19.52
C VAL A 29 9.14 16.62 20.07
N SER A 30 8.90 16.90 21.35
CA SER A 30 9.67 17.88 22.11
C SER A 30 10.50 17.17 23.20
N PRO A 31 11.59 17.78 23.68
CA PRO A 31 12.35 17.26 24.82
C PRO A 31 11.50 17.07 26.09
N GLU A 32 10.41 17.85 26.21
CA GLU A 32 9.54 17.89 27.39
C GLU A 32 8.33 16.95 27.28
N ASN A 33 7.97 16.53 26.05
CA ASN A 33 6.89 15.60 25.79
C ASN A 33 7.20 14.80 24.51
N PRO A 34 8.00 13.72 24.62
CA PRO A 34 8.30 12.87 23.48
C PRO A 34 7.06 12.07 23.09
N VAL A 35 6.23 12.64 22.21
CA VAL A 35 5.09 11.91 21.65
C VAL A 35 5.61 10.80 20.76
N SER A 36 5.42 9.56 21.21
CA SER A 36 5.80 8.38 20.44
C SER A 36 4.67 8.00 19.48
N TYR A 37 5.01 7.88 18.20
CA TYR A 37 4.13 7.31 17.18
C TYR A 37 4.59 5.88 16.89
N VAL A 38 3.63 4.99 16.69
CA VAL A 38 3.85 3.69 16.02
C VAL A 38 3.17 3.72 14.67
N PHE A 39 3.72 2.97 13.73
CA PHE A 39 3.19 2.85 12.38
C PHE A 39 2.65 1.43 12.23
N LEU A 40 1.34 1.33 12.05
CA LEU A 40 0.63 0.08 11.86
C LEU A 40 0.63 -0.25 10.37
N VAL A 41 0.97 -1.49 10.02
CA VAL A 41 0.71 -2.04 8.68
C VAL A 41 -0.59 -2.83 8.79
N ILE A 42 -1.57 -2.43 7.99
CA ILE A 42 -2.92 -3.01 7.99
C ILE A 42 -3.14 -3.65 6.63
N TYR A 43 -3.60 -4.90 6.64
CA TYR A 43 -4.06 -5.61 5.46
C TYR A 43 -5.58 -5.72 5.50
N ASP A 44 -6.23 -5.38 4.39
CA ASP A 44 -7.67 -5.38 4.24
C ASP A 44 -8.03 -6.27 3.07
N CYS A 45 -9.09 -7.06 3.24
CA CYS A 45 -9.74 -7.80 2.17
C CYS A 45 -11.24 -7.54 2.26
N TRP A 46 -11.87 -7.16 1.16
CA TRP A 46 -13.29 -6.83 1.06
C TRP A 46 -13.91 -7.54 -0.13
N ASN A 47 -14.91 -8.39 0.13
CA ASN A 47 -15.67 -9.07 -0.91
C ASN A 47 -16.98 -8.32 -1.12
N GLY A 48 -17.15 -7.77 -2.31
CA GLY A 48 -18.08 -6.70 -2.61
C GLY A 48 -19.57 -7.04 -2.62
N ASP A 49 -20.10 -7.95 -1.78
CA ASP A 49 -21.50 -7.87 -1.30
C ASP A 49 -21.96 -8.96 -0.30
N GLU A 50 -21.28 -10.09 -0.09
CA GLU A 50 -21.93 -11.21 0.67
C GLU A 50 -21.21 -11.80 1.89
N PHE A 51 -19.88 -11.77 2.01
CA PHE A 51 -19.21 -12.47 3.12
C PHE A 51 -17.96 -11.72 3.61
N GLY A 52 -18.18 -10.81 4.57
CA GLY A 52 -17.19 -10.41 5.58
C GLY A 52 -15.82 -9.97 5.05
N GLY A 53 -15.68 -8.67 4.75
CA GLY A 53 -14.38 -8.03 4.71
C GLY A 53 -13.81 -7.83 6.11
N GLY A 54 -12.48 -7.88 6.24
CA GLY A 54 -11.79 -7.78 7.52
C GLY A 54 -10.48 -7.02 7.41
N GLU A 55 -10.24 -6.15 8.40
CA GLU A 55 -8.96 -5.48 8.57
C GLU A 55 -8.11 -6.28 9.58
N ALA A 56 -6.87 -6.55 9.22
CA ALA A 56 -5.90 -7.22 10.09
C ALA A 56 -4.65 -6.35 10.24
N VAL A 57 -4.25 -6.09 11.49
CA VAL A 57 -2.95 -5.47 11.77
C VAL A 57 -1.86 -6.52 11.55
N SER A 58 -1.17 -6.40 10.43
CA SER A 58 -0.09 -7.30 10.00
C SER A 58 1.25 -6.97 10.66
N GLY A 59 1.42 -5.76 11.19
CA GLY A 59 2.62 -5.40 11.94
C GLY A 59 2.57 -4.02 12.60
N VAL A 60 3.47 -3.82 13.56
CA VAL A 60 3.66 -2.55 14.29
C VAL A 60 5.13 -2.16 14.24
N TYR A 61 5.41 -0.95 13.76
CA TYR A 61 6.77 -0.48 13.50
C TYR A 61 7.05 0.85 14.19
N GLY A 62 8.28 1.02 14.65
CA GLY A 62 8.74 2.27 15.27
C GLY A 62 9.18 3.36 14.26
N SER A 63 9.21 3.06 12.96
CA SER A 63 9.54 4.03 11.92
C SER A 63 8.68 3.87 10.67
N LEU A 64 8.34 5.01 10.07
CA LEU A 64 7.57 5.07 8.82
C LEU A 64 8.25 4.30 7.68
N GLU A 65 9.57 4.44 7.53
CA GLU A 65 10.35 3.76 6.50
C GLU A 65 10.19 2.24 6.58
N LYS A 66 10.30 1.67 7.80
CA LYS A 66 10.13 0.23 8.00
C LYS A 66 8.70 -0.21 7.75
N ALA A 67 7.73 0.59 8.19
CA ALA A 67 6.31 0.30 7.96
C ALA A 67 5.96 0.31 6.47
N ASN A 68 6.38 1.34 5.72
CA ASN A 68 6.13 1.44 4.29
C ASN A 68 6.80 0.29 3.53
N LYS A 69 8.05 -0.04 3.86
CA LYS A 69 8.71 -1.20 3.25
C LYS A 69 7.96 -2.49 3.55
N ALA A 70 7.57 -2.72 4.80
CA ALA A 70 6.85 -3.92 5.20
C ALA A 70 5.46 -4.01 4.57
N ALA A 71 4.78 -2.89 4.37
CA ALA A 71 3.51 -2.83 3.64
C ALA A 71 3.68 -3.26 2.18
N LEU A 72 4.71 -2.77 1.49
CA LEU A 72 5.02 -3.22 0.13
C LEU A 72 5.41 -4.71 0.11
N ASP A 73 6.33 -5.14 0.97
CA ASP A 73 6.73 -6.55 1.03
C ASP A 73 5.52 -7.48 1.27
N LEU A 74 4.60 -7.08 2.16
CA LEU A 74 3.37 -7.83 2.45
C LEU A 74 2.45 -7.92 1.24
N PHE A 75 2.27 -6.81 0.52
CA PHE A 75 1.46 -6.80 -0.71
C PHE A 75 2.06 -7.74 -1.76
N ALA A 76 3.38 -7.69 -1.99
CA ALA A 76 4.07 -8.58 -2.93
C ALA A 76 4.06 -10.06 -2.53
N GLU A 77 4.02 -10.35 -1.22
CA GLU A 77 3.89 -11.72 -0.71
C GLU A 77 2.47 -12.27 -0.92
N LYS A 78 1.46 -11.44 -0.66
CA LYS A 78 0.04 -11.83 -0.73
C LYS A 78 -0.50 -11.88 -2.16
N HIS A 79 0.00 -11.00 -3.01
CA HIS A 79 -0.49 -10.80 -4.38
C HIS A 79 0.66 -10.87 -5.40
N PRO A 80 1.40 -11.99 -5.49
CA PRO A 80 2.45 -12.16 -6.49
C PRO A 80 1.94 -12.05 -7.93
N GLU A 81 0.68 -12.41 -8.17
CA GLU A 81 0.00 -12.34 -9.46
C GLU A 81 0.00 -10.93 -10.06
N CYS A 82 -0.07 -9.88 -9.22
CA CYS A 82 0.01 -8.48 -9.66
C CYS A 82 1.38 -8.10 -10.28
N PHE A 83 2.38 -8.99 -10.20
CA PHE A 83 3.74 -8.79 -10.69
C PHE A 83 4.12 -9.78 -11.82
N GLU A 84 3.21 -10.64 -12.26
CA GLU A 84 3.46 -11.68 -13.27
C GLU A 84 2.98 -11.31 -14.68
N ILE A 85 2.56 -10.06 -14.91
CA ILE A 85 2.02 -9.57 -16.19
C ILE A 85 3.16 -9.17 -17.17
N ASP A 86 3.07 -9.68 -18.41
CA ASP A 86 4.23 -9.90 -19.27
C ASP A 86 4.77 -8.67 -20.03
N GLU A 87 4.02 -7.56 -20.25
CA GLU A 87 4.56 -6.50 -21.15
C GLU A 87 4.38 -5.01 -20.77
N GLU A 88 3.38 -4.57 -20.00
CA GLU A 88 3.32 -3.15 -19.57
C GLU A 88 2.72 -3.02 -18.17
N MET A 89 3.32 -2.20 -17.30
CA MET A 89 2.79 -1.80 -15.99
C MET A 89 1.52 -0.92 -16.10
N SER A 90 0.73 -1.11 -17.15
CA SER A 90 -0.50 -0.40 -17.46
C SER A 90 -1.62 -0.68 -16.46
N ASN A 91 -1.45 -1.70 -15.61
CA ASN A 91 -2.34 -2.01 -14.52
C ASN A 91 -2.00 -1.29 -13.20
N TRP A 92 -0.82 -0.66 -13.07
CA TRP A 92 -0.42 0.09 -11.87
C TRP A 92 -0.68 1.59 -12.02
N TYR A 93 -1.41 2.19 -11.08
CA TYR A 93 -1.71 3.62 -11.15
C TYR A 93 -1.69 4.37 -9.82
N HIS A 94 -1.43 5.68 -9.91
CA HIS A 94 -1.47 6.57 -8.76
C HIS A 94 -2.92 7.00 -8.47
N LYS A 95 -3.43 6.75 -7.26
CA LYS A 95 -4.85 6.95 -6.88
C LYS A 95 -5.33 8.42 -6.96
N HIS A 96 -4.43 9.37 -7.20
CA HIS A 96 -4.72 10.81 -7.26
C HIS A 96 -4.26 11.51 -8.54
N THR A 97 -4.03 10.77 -9.63
CA THR A 97 -3.87 11.40 -10.94
C THR A 97 -5.22 11.88 -11.47
N GLU A 98 -5.30 13.14 -11.90
CA GLU A 98 -6.52 13.76 -12.46
C GLU A 98 -6.99 13.12 -13.79
N ASN A 99 -6.14 12.29 -14.39
CA ASN A 99 -6.50 11.47 -15.53
C ASN A 99 -7.06 10.14 -15.02
N ILE A 100 -8.36 9.94 -15.18
CA ILE A 100 -9.00 8.62 -15.05
C ILE A 100 -8.25 7.69 -16.00
N ILE A 101 -7.63 6.66 -15.45
CA ILE A 101 -6.91 5.68 -16.26
C ILE A 101 -7.95 4.76 -16.86
N GLU A 102 -7.81 4.48 -18.16
CA GLU A 102 -8.84 3.77 -18.95
C GLU A 102 -9.22 2.41 -18.34
N ASN A 103 -8.32 1.82 -17.56
CA ASN A 103 -8.48 0.52 -16.91
C ASN A 103 -8.84 0.61 -15.41
N GLU A 104 -9.11 1.81 -14.87
CA GLU A 104 -9.48 1.98 -13.45
C GLU A 104 -10.72 1.14 -13.13
N GLY A 105 -10.52 0.07 -12.34
CA GLY A 105 -11.59 -0.81 -11.92
C GLY A 105 -11.74 -2.10 -12.71
N GLU A 106 -10.87 -2.38 -13.68
CA GLU A 106 -10.73 -3.68 -14.33
C GLU A 106 -10.03 -4.70 -13.39
N GLU A 107 -10.24 -5.99 -13.65
CA GLU A 107 -9.52 -7.09 -12.98
C GLU A 107 -8.00 -6.88 -13.13
N ASP A 108 -7.23 -7.25 -12.10
CA ASP A 108 -5.76 -7.13 -12.05
C ASP A 108 -5.18 -5.70 -11.97
N THR A 109 -6.02 -4.67 -11.77
CA THR A 109 -5.54 -3.30 -11.56
C THR A 109 -5.10 -3.03 -10.11
N VAL A 110 -3.99 -2.29 -9.98
CA VAL A 110 -3.35 -1.94 -8.72
C VAL A 110 -3.27 -0.41 -8.58
N ALA A 111 -3.97 0.14 -7.60
CA ALA A 111 -3.89 1.53 -7.21
C ALA A 111 -2.85 1.71 -6.09
N TRP A 112 -2.08 2.78 -6.12
CA TRP A 112 -1.17 3.13 -5.03
C TRP A 112 -1.20 4.62 -4.71
N ASP A 113 -0.88 4.97 -3.46
CA ASP A 113 -0.66 6.33 -3.02
C ASP A 113 0.38 6.40 -1.89
N VAL A 114 1.03 7.55 -1.78
CA VAL A 114 1.81 7.92 -0.60
C VAL A 114 1.25 9.27 -0.14
N ASN A 115 0.52 9.24 0.96
CA ASN A 115 -0.24 10.39 1.40
C ASN A 115 0.68 11.53 1.90
N LYS A 116 0.09 12.68 2.24
CA LYS A 116 0.83 13.86 2.76
C LYS A 116 1.63 13.63 4.05
N ASN A 117 1.33 12.58 4.80
CA ASN A 117 2.08 12.18 5.99
C ASN A 117 3.17 11.14 5.67
N GLY A 118 3.29 10.74 4.40
CA GLY A 118 4.25 9.75 3.92
C GLY A 118 3.82 8.30 4.10
N GLU A 119 2.57 8.04 4.49
CA GLU A 119 2.06 6.68 4.68
C GLU A 119 1.65 6.08 3.34
N VAL A 120 2.08 4.84 3.07
CA VAL A 120 1.75 4.15 1.82
C VAL A 120 0.37 3.49 1.87
N LEU A 121 -0.30 3.49 0.73
CA LEU A 121 -1.50 2.71 0.44
C LEU A 121 -1.26 2.00 -0.90
N VAL A 122 -1.53 0.69 -0.94
CA VAL A 122 -1.59 -0.09 -2.18
C VAL A 122 -2.88 -0.91 -2.14
N GLU A 123 -3.67 -0.86 -3.20
CA GLU A 123 -4.94 -1.56 -3.34
C GLU A 123 -4.96 -2.31 -4.66
N ALA A 124 -5.60 -3.46 -4.70
CA ALA A 124 -5.83 -4.20 -5.94
C ALA A 124 -7.23 -4.78 -5.98
N LYS A 125 -7.74 -4.97 -7.20
CA LYS A 125 -8.92 -5.79 -7.46
C LYS A 125 -8.48 -7.19 -7.85
N GLY A 126 -9.00 -8.18 -7.14
CA GLY A 126 -8.85 -9.59 -7.47
C GLY A 126 -9.62 -9.96 -8.74
N SER A 127 -9.14 -11.03 -9.39
CA SER A 127 -9.70 -11.58 -10.62
C SER A 127 -10.87 -12.56 -10.39
N GLU A 128 -11.32 -12.77 -9.15
CA GLU A 128 -12.44 -13.68 -8.88
C GLU A 128 -13.79 -13.02 -9.18
N GLU A 129 -14.75 -13.82 -9.65
CA GLU A 129 -16.12 -13.45 -10.11
C GLU A 129 -16.92 -12.53 -9.16
N PHE A 130 -16.45 -12.32 -7.93
CA PHE A 130 -17.12 -11.55 -6.86
C PHE A 130 -16.50 -10.18 -6.57
N GLY A 131 -15.49 -9.74 -7.34
CA GLY A 131 -14.90 -8.40 -7.20
C GLY A 131 -14.21 -8.19 -5.85
N GLU A 132 -13.37 -9.14 -5.42
CA GLU A 132 -12.60 -9.01 -4.19
C GLU A 132 -11.64 -7.81 -4.28
N HIS A 133 -11.60 -7.00 -3.23
CA HIS A 133 -10.72 -5.84 -3.11
C HIS A 133 -9.74 -6.08 -1.98
N TYR A 134 -8.45 -5.96 -2.28
CA TYR A 134 -7.39 -6.08 -1.29
C TYR A 134 -6.70 -4.74 -1.10
N GLY A 135 -6.25 -4.46 0.12
CA GLY A 135 -5.55 -3.25 0.48
C GLY A 135 -4.43 -3.52 1.47
N VAL A 136 -3.30 -2.85 1.31
CA VAL A 136 -2.29 -2.71 2.35
C VAL A 136 -2.04 -1.24 2.58
N ARG A 137 -2.18 -0.81 3.84
CA ARG A 137 -1.97 0.58 4.22
C ARG A 137 -1.13 0.73 5.47
N VAL A 138 -0.46 1.88 5.57
CA VAL A 138 0.24 2.30 6.78
C VAL A 138 -0.57 3.36 7.51
N GLU A 139 -0.71 3.22 8.82
CA GLU A 139 -1.36 4.22 9.67
C GLU A 139 -0.47 4.59 10.86
N ALA A 140 -0.19 5.88 11.03
CA ALA A 140 0.48 6.39 12.22
C ALA A 140 -0.51 6.51 13.39
N LYS A 141 -0.23 5.80 14.48
CA LYS A 141 -0.97 5.86 15.73
C LYS A 141 -0.13 6.50 16.82
N LYS A 142 -0.68 7.55 17.43
CA LYS A 142 -0.08 8.22 18.60
C LYS A 142 -0.26 7.33 19.83
N LEU A 143 0.84 7.05 20.53
CA LEU A 143 0.80 6.39 21.84
C LEU A 143 0.43 7.44 22.90
N GLN A 144 -0.61 7.14 23.68
CA GLN A 144 -1.05 7.96 24.82
C GLN A 144 -0.34 7.52 26.11
#